data_AF-A0A9E2CQS2-F1
#
_entry.id   AF-A0A9E2CQS2-F1
#
_cell.length_a   1.000
_cell.length_b   1.000
_cell.length_c   1.000
_cell.angle_alpha   90.00
_cell.angle_beta   90.00
_cell.angle_gamma   90.00
#
_symmetry.space_group_name_H-M   'P 1'
#
loop_
_entity.id
_entity.type
_entity.pdbx_description
1 polymer ?
#
loop_
_entity_poly.entity_id
_entity_poly.type
_entity_poly.pdbx_seq_one_letter_code
_entity_poly.pdbx_strand_id
1 'polypeptide(L)'
;MAWTVFEYLYRDADNHKAFGKVALEGVGADADWSAALKKLDEELYFVAEQVGLPPLYDRLYRWSENAPTDSDHYWHEFIAISVLDESILPTDISPVGTTEAFLDRLMGVGSWNIRPS
;
A
#
# COMPACT_ATOMS: atom_id res chain seq x y z
N MET A 1 9.58 -14.37 14.98
CA MET A 1 8.14 -14.21 14.65
C MET A 1 8.00 -14.08 13.14
N ALA A 2 6.85 -14.39 12.54
CA ALA A 2 6.68 -14.20 11.09
C ALA A 2 5.96 -12.87 10.81
N TRP A 3 6.40 -12.20 9.75
CA TRP A 3 5.88 -10.93 9.27
C TRP A 3 5.44 -11.06 7.83
N THR A 4 4.38 -10.34 7.46
CA THR A 4 3.97 -10.19 6.07
C THR A 4 4.48 -8.86 5.54
N VAL A 5 5.28 -8.88 4.48
CA VAL A 5 5.70 -7.67 3.77
C VAL A 5 4.76 -7.41 2.62
N PHE A 6 4.12 -6.24 2.63
CA PHE A 6 3.25 -5.77 1.56
C PHE A 6 3.98 -4.73 0.72
N GLU A 7 4.11 -4.99 -0.58
CA GLU A 7 4.80 -4.14 -1.54
C GLU A 7 3.80 -3.45 -2.46
N TYR A 8 4.03 -2.17 -2.70
CA TYR A 8 3.15 -1.32 -3.49
C TYR A 8 3.92 -0.20 -4.18
N LEU A 9 3.28 0.43 -5.16
CA LEU A 9 3.87 1.41 -6.03
C LEU A 9 2.91 2.59 -6.18
N TYR A 10 3.44 3.82 -6.14
CA TYR A 10 2.77 4.97 -6.73
C TYR A 10 3.36 5.25 -8.10
N ARG A 11 2.49 5.53 -9.06
CA ARG A 11 2.85 6.00 -10.39
C ARG A 11 1.95 7.17 -10.75
N ASP A 12 2.54 8.33 -11.07
CA ASP A 12 1.77 9.50 -11.53
C ASP A 12 1.38 9.37 -13.03
N ALA A 13 0.58 10.31 -13.54
CA ALA A 13 0.16 10.31 -14.93
C ALA A 13 1.32 10.53 -15.93
N ASP A 14 2.45 11.07 -15.47
CA ASP A 14 3.69 11.27 -16.25
C ASP A 14 4.66 10.08 -16.11
N ASN A 15 4.22 8.98 -15.49
CA ASN A 15 4.93 7.71 -15.34
C ASN A 15 6.16 7.73 -14.40
N HIS A 16 6.32 8.77 -13.56
CA HIS A 16 7.24 8.76 -12.43
C HIS A 16 6.76 7.78 -11.36
N LYS A 17 7.70 7.19 -10.61
CA LYS A 17 7.41 6.06 -9.72
C LYS A 17 8.04 6.23 -8.34
N ALA A 18 7.30 5.84 -7.32
CA ALA A 18 7.80 5.66 -5.96
C ALA A 18 7.37 4.30 -5.42
N PHE A 19 8.33 3.49 -4.97
CA PHE A 19 8.07 2.17 -4.39
C PHE A 19 7.95 2.25 -2.87
N GLY A 20 7.04 1.45 -2.32
CA GLY A 20 6.78 1.33 -0.90
C GLY A 20 6.77 -0.13 -0.46
N LYS A 21 7.25 -0.36 0.76
CA LYS A 21 7.15 -1.64 1.46
C LYS A 21 6.78 -1.36 2.91
N VAL A 22 5.91 -2.18 3.47
CA VAL A 22 5.55 -2.14 4.89
C VAL A 22 5.57 -3.54 5.47
N ALA A 23 5.84 -3.65 6.77
CA ALA A 23 5.79 -4.90 7.50
C ALA A 23 4.51 -4.95 8.33
N LEU A 24 3.79 -6.07 8.23
CA LEU A 24 2.59 -6.38 8.98
C LEU A 24 2.87 -7.56 9.89
N GLU A 25 2.54 -7.43 11.17
CA GLU A 25 2.80 -8.45 12.17
C GLU A 25 1.88 -9.66 11.94
N GLY A 26 2.48 -10.85 11.88
CA GLY A 26 1.78 -12.10 11.62
C GLY A 26 1.55 -12.41 10.15
N VAL A 27 0.91 -13.54 9.89
CA VAL A 27 0.66 -14.10 8.55
C VAL A 27 -0.84 -14.35 8.41
N GLY A 28 -1.43 -13.82 7.34
CA GLY A 28 -2.82 -14.08 6.96
C GLY A 28 -2.93 -15.33 6.08
N ALA A 29 -4.10 -15.96 6.05
CA ALA A 29 -4.33 -17.08 5.16
C ALA A 29 -4.43 -16.61 3.69
N ASP A 30 -4.00 -17.45 2.75
CA ASP A 30 -4.06 -17.14 1.31
C ASP A 30 -5.49 -16.79 0.85
N ALA A 31 -6.51 -17.43 1.45
CA ALA A 31 -7.91 -17.14 1.15
C ALA A 31 -8.33 -15.72 1.57
N ASP A 32 -7.83 -15.24 2.71
CA ASP A 32 -8.13 -13.90 3.21
C ASP A 32 -7.45 -12.84 2.34
N TRP A 33 -6.19 -13.07 1.96
CA TRP A 33 -5.49 -12.22 1.00
C TRP A 33 -6.18 -12.19 -0.35
N SER A 34 -6.61 -13.35 -0.87
CA SER A 34 -7.36 -13.41 -2.13
C SER A 34 -8.69 -12.65 -2.05
N ALA A 35 -9.41 -12.73 -0.93
CA ALA A 35 -10.64 -11.98 -0.72
C ALA A 35 -10.40 -10.48 -0.59
N ALA A 36 -9.34 -10.07 0.12
CA ALA A 36 -8.97 -8.68 0.31
C ALA A 36 -8.47 -8.02 -0.99
N LEU A 37 -7.64 -8.71 -1.79
CA LEU A 37 -7.14 -8.17 -3.06
C LEU A 37 -8.25 -7.97 -4.10
N LYS A 38 -9.34 -8.76 -4.03
CA LYS A 38 -10.56 -8.54 -4.85
C LYS A 38 -11.31 -7.24 -4.52
N LYS A 39 -10.96 -6.56 -3.43
CA LYS A 39 -11.53 -5.24 -3.07
C LYS A 39 -10.77 -4.08 -3.68
N LEU A 40 -9.57 -4.32 -4.19
CA LEU A 40 -8.84 -3.32 -4.95
C LEU A 40 -9.60 -3.03 -6.24
N ASP A 41 -9.50 -1.79 -6.71
CA ASP A 41 -10.05 -1.41 -8.01
C ASP A 41 -9.27 -2.15 -9.10
N GLU A 42 -10.01 -2.84 -9.98
CA GLU A 42 -9.44 -3.78 -10.96
C GLU A 42 -8.49 -4.84 -10.33
N GLU A 43 -8.70 -5.20 -9.05
CA GLU A 43 -7.85 -6.10 -8.27
C GLU A 43 -6.38 -5.65 -8.15
N LEU A 44 -6.10 -4.37 -8.43
CA LEU A 44 -4.75 -3.81 -8.50
C LEU A 44 -4.60 -2.47 -7.78
N TYR A 45 -5.55 -1.55 -7.97
CA TYR A 45 -5.42 -0.17 -7.53
C TYR A 45 -6.12 0.09 -6.19
N PHE A 46 -5.52 0.94 -5.36
CA PHE A 46 -6.04 1.27 -4.04
C PHE A 46 -5.57 2.66 -3.59
N VAL A 47 -6.18 3.20 -2.52
CA VAL A 47 -5.72 4.44 -1.88
C VAL A 47 -5.04 4.07 -0.56
N ALA A 48 -3.73 4.33 -0.46
CA ALA A 48 -2.89 3.89 0.65
C ALA A 48 -3.41 4.36 2.01
N GLU A 49 -3.79 5.63 2.12
CA GLU A 49 -4.25 6.23 3.37
C GLU A 49 -5.54 5.59 3.89
N GLN A 50 -6.43 5.16 2.99
CA GLN A 50 -7.72 4.55 3.38
C GLN A 50 -7.55 3.15 3.98
N VAL A 51 -6.39 2.52 3.79
CA VAL A 51 -6.04 1.24 4.42
C VAL A 51 -4.94 1.37 5.47
N GLY A 52 -4.62 2.61 5.86
CA GLY A 52 -3.64 2.93 6.89
C GLY A 52 -2.18 2.77 6.46
N LEU A 53 -1.89 2.76 5.16
CA LEU A 53 -0.54 2.77 4.62
C LEU A 53 -0.06 4.22 4.39
N PRO A 54 1.25 4.48 4.49
CA PRO A 54 1.78 5.78 4.11
C PRO A 54 1.63 5.99 2.60
N PRO A 55 1.19 7.18 2.14
CA PRO A 55 1.19 7.50 0.72
C PRO A 55 2.63 7.60 0.19
N LEU A 56 2.81 7.42 -1.11
CA LEU A 56 4.10 7.51 -1.78
C LEU A 56 4.20 8.69 -2.76
N TYR A 57 3.08 9.34 -3.09
CA TYR A 57 3.05 10.46 -4.03
C TYR A 57 3.87 11.67 -3.55
N ASP A 58 3.90 11.90 -2.25
CA ASP A 58 4.63 13.00 -1.62
C ASP A 58 6.16 12.87 -1.78
N ARG A 59 6.64 11.63 -1.94
CA ARG A 59 8.04 11.35 -2.26
C ARG A 59 8.43 11.89 -3.63
N LEU A 60 7.47 12.06 -4.55
CA LEU A 60 7.72 12.64 -5.86
C LEU A 60 7.76 14.17 -5.85
N TYR A 61 7.11 14.80 -4.86
CA TYR A 61 6.97 16.26 -4.80
C TYR A 61 8.30 17.00 -4.74
N ARG A 62 9.33 16.37 -4.15
CA ARG A 62 10.68 16.95 -4.07
C ARG A 62 11.31 17.28 -5.43
N TRP A 63 10.78 16.73 -6.53
CA TRP A 63 11.27 16.95 -7.88
C TRP A 63 10.44 17.96 -8.68
N SER A 64 9.38 18.52 -8.10
CA SER A 64 8.54 19.54 -8.74
C SER A 64 8.39 20.76 -7.84
N GLU A 65 8.72 21.94 -8.37
CA GLU A 65 8.57 23.21 -7.65
C GLU A 65 7.10 23.56 -7.37
N ASN A 66 6.16 22.94 -8.09
CA ASN A 66 4.72 23.20 -8.00
C ASN A 66 3.91 21.94 -7.64
N ALA A 67 4.47 21.04 -6.83
CA ALA A 67 3.74 19.89 -6.34
C ALA A 67 2.65 20.26 -5.31
N PRO A 68 1.50 19.58 -5.26
CA PRO A 68 1.04 18.56 -6.22
C PRO A 68 0.66 19.16 -7.58
N THR A 69 0.85 18.36 -8.63
CA THR A 69 0.53 18.69 -10.02
C THR A 69 -0.77 18.02 -10.47
N ASP A 70 -1.29 18.41 -11.64
CA ASP A 70 -2.47 17.76 -12.24
C ASP A 70 -2.22 16.27 -12.59
N SER A 71 -0.96 15.85 -12.66
CA SER A 71 -0.56 14.46 -12.89
C SER A 71 -0.63 13.62 -11.62
N ASP A 72 -0.74 14.25 -10.44
CA ASP A 72 -0.78 13.55 -9.17
C ASP A 72 -2.18 13.02 -8.82
N HIS A 73 -2.23 11.83 -8.23
CA HIS A 73 -3.47 11.21 -7.79
C HIS A 73 -3.26 10.33 -6.56
N TYR A 74 -4.34 9.77 -6.03
CA TYR A 74 -4.29 8.96 -4.80
C TYR A 74 -4.07 7.46 -5.04
N TRP A 75 -4.16 7.02 -6.31
CA TRP A 75 -4.02 5.61 -6.64
C TRP A 75 -2.60 5.09 -6.44
N HIS A 76 -2.52 3.94 -5.79
CA HIS A 76 -1.36 3.09 -5.65
C HIS A 76 -1.67 1.72 -6.25
N GLU A 77 -0.64 1.05 -6.72
CA GLU A 77 -0.68 -0.27 -7.32
C GLU A 77 -0.16 -1.30 -6.32
N PHE A 78 -0.92 -2.38 -6.13
CA PHE A 78 -0.43 -3.57 -5.46
C PHE A 78 0.68 -4.23 -6.29
N ILE A 79 1.77 -4.65 -5.64
CA ILE A 79 2.89 -5.32 -6.31
C ILE A 79 3.01 -6.77 -5.87
N ALA A 80 3.20 -7.00 -4.56
CA ALA A 80 3.46 -8.34 -4.05
C ALA A 80 3.22 -8.43 -2.54
N ILE A 81 3.04 -9.67 -2.08
CA ILE A 81 3.09 -10.06 -0.67
C ILE A 81 4.21 -11.09 -0.52
N SER A 82 4.99 -10.96 0.55
CA SER A 82 5.95 -11.99 0.96
C SER A 82 5.90 -12.22 2.46
N VAL A 83 6.25 -13.43 2.90
CA VAL A 83 6.35 -13.78 4.33
C VAL A 83 7.81 -13.93 4.69
N LEU A 84 8.23 -13.20 5.71
CA LEU A 84 9.60 -13.21 6.22
C LEU A 84 9.61 -13.57 7.70
N ASP A 85 10.66 -14.26 8.13
CA ASP A 85 10.95 -14.34 9.55
C ASP A 85 11.53 -13.00 10.03
N GLU A 86 11.22 -12.62 11.26
CA GLU A 86 11.69 -11.41 11.93
C GLU A 86 13.22 -11.27 11.92
N SER A 87 13.96 -12.38 12.00
CA SER A 87 15.43 -12.36 11.97
C SER A 87 16.01 -11.87 10.64
N ILE A 88 15.23 -11.89 9.57
CA ILE A 88 15.62 -11.45 8.21
C ILE A 88 14.79 -10.25 7.72
N LEU A 89 13.93 -9.66 8.56
CA LEU A 89 13.14 -8.50 8.20
C LEU A 89 14.07 -7.28 8.05
N PRO A 90 14.11 -6.62 6.88
CA PRO A 90 14.93 -5.43 6.70
C PRO A 90 14.53 -4.30 7.67
N THR A 91 15.53 -3.65 8.26
CA THR A 91 15.31 -2.61 9.28
C THR A 91 14.79 -1.29 8.73
N ASP A 92 14.82 -1.11 7.40
CA ASP A 92 14.30 0.05 6.69
C ASP A 92 12.82 -0.09 6.32
N ILE A 93 12.20 -1.25 6.55
CA ILE A 93 10.76 -1.45 6.36
C ILE A 93 10.02 -1.08 7.65
N SER A 94 9.08 -0.14 7.53
CA SER A 94 8.28 0.32 8.67
C SER A 94 7.18 -0.69 9.04
N PRO A 95 7.01 -1.03 10.33
CA PRO A 95 5.85 -1.78 10.82
C PRO A 95 4.56 -0.92 10.76
N VAL A 96 3.45 -1.49 10.27
CA VAL A 96 2.16 -0.76 10.08
C VAL A 96 0.98 -1.46 10.79
N GLY A 97 1.29 -2.26 11.81
CA GLY A 97 0.31 -3.00 12.62
C GLY A 97 0.23 -4.47 12.22
N THR A 98 -0.89 -5.13 12.54
CA THR A 98 -1.07 -6.58 12.29
C THR A 98 -1.63 -6.86 10.90
N THR A 99 -1.32 -8.04 10.37
CA THR A 99 -1.87 -8.53 9.10
C THR A 99 -3.39 -8.65 9.14
N GLU A 100 -3.95 -9.15 10.24
CA GLU A 100 -5.41 -9.27 10.45
C GLU A 100 -6.11 -7.91 10.35
N ALA A 101 -5.64 -6.90 11.10
CA ALA A 101 -6.25 -5.57 11.07
C ALA A 101 -6.12 -4.89 9.71
N PHE A 102 -5.05 -5.20 8.96
CA PHE A 102 -4.88 -4.69 7.60
C PHE A 102 -5.85 -5.34 6.60
N LEU A 103 -6.04 -6.66 6.68
CA LEU A 103 -7.04 -7.38 5.90
C LEU A 103 -8.45 -6.87 6.17
N ASP A 104 -8.80 -6.62 7.44
CA ASP A 104 -10.09 -6.03 7.82
C ASP A 104 -10.29 -4.65 7.19
N ARG A 105 -9.26 -3.80 7.18
CA ARG A 105 -9.32 -2.49 6.52
C ARG A 105 -9.56 -2.63 5.02
N LEU A 106 -8.81 -3.49 4.33
CA LEU A 106 -9.01 -3.77 2.90
C LEU A 106 -10.42 -4.28 2.60
N MET A 107 -10.90 -5.25 3.38
CA MET A 107 -12.23 -5.83 3.23
C MET A 107 -13.37 -4.86 3.52
N GLY A 108 -13.13 -3.92 4.45
CA GLY A 108 -14.07 -2.87 4.85
C GLY A 108 -14.20 -1.72 3.86
N VAL A 109 -13.36 -1.64 2.82
CA VAL A 109 -13.49 -0.61 1.79
C VAL A 109 -14.74 -0.87 0.95
N GLY A 110 -15.72 0.04 1.07
CA GLY A 110 -16.91 0.06 0.21
C GLY A 110 -16.69 0.75 -1.14
N SER A 111 -15.81 1.76 -1.16
CA SER A 111 -15.41 2.52 -2.36
C SER A 111 -14.15 3.32 -2.07
N TRP A 112 -13.26 3.42 -3.05
CA TRP A 112 -12.06 4.25 -2.96
C TRP A 112 -12.40 5.73 -3.16
N ASN A 113 -11.95 6.57 -2.23
CA ASN A 113 -12.11 8.02 -2.32
C ASN A 113 -10.84 8.65 -2.90
N ILE A 114 -10.96 9.13 -4.14
CA ILE A 114 -9.87 9.74 -4.90
C ILE A 114 -9.91 11.27 -4.92
N ARG A 115 -10.60 11.87 -3.94
CA ARG A 115 -10.71 13.32 -3.79
C ARG A 115 -10.08 13.73 -2.46
N PRO A 116 -9.44 14.91 -2.41
CA PRO A 116 -8.98 15.46 -1.14
C PRO A 116 -10.16 15.59 -0.18
N SER A 117 -9.99 15.07 1.04
CA SER A 117 -10.89 15.25 2.17
C SER A 117 -10.84 16.66 2.72
#